data_AF-A0A1X1B9B1-F1
#
_entry.id   AF-A0A1X1B9B1-F1
#
_cell.length_a   1.000
_cell.length_b   1.000
_cell.length_c   1.000
_cell.angle_alpha   90.00
_cell.angle_beta   90.00
_cell.angle_gamma   90.00
#
_symmetry.space_group_name_H-M   'P 1'
#
loop_
_entity.id
_entity.type
_entity.pdbx_description
1 polymer ?
#
loop_
_entity_poly.entity_id
_entity_poly.type
_entity_poly.pdbx_seq_one_letter_code
_entity_poly.pdbx_strand_id
1 'polypeptide(L)'
;MTRIDVVVLAPSREPRANKSRPKRSGPTLLGGTLVEEAAALKTSVVHIAFADDASVDAFGVNPLDPSTRRASATAGRAQGAREAREVVEFLGLSADA
;
A
#
# COMPACT_ATOMS: atom_id res chain seq x y z
N MET A 1 -25.61 8.15 9.51
CA MET A 1 -24.31 7.48 9.75
C MET A 1 -23.32 8.05 8.76
N THR A 2 -22.23 8.67 9.23
CA THR A 2 -21.21 9.27 8.38
C THR A 2 -20.32 8.18 7.82
N ARG A 3 -20.22 8.08 6.48
CA ARG A 3 -19.28 7.19 5.80
C ARG A 3 -17.86 7.75 5.97
N ILE A 4 -16.92 6.89 6.30
CA ILE A 4 -15.49 7.24 6.40
C ILE A 4 -14.76 6.46 5.31
N ASP A 5 -14.18 7.16 4.34
CA ASP A 5 -13.34 6.53 3.31
C ASP A 5 -11.87 6.60 3.75
N VAL A 6 -11.19 5.46 3.74
CA VAL A 6 -9.81 5.32 4.23
C VAL A 6 -8.94 4.77 3.11
N VAL A 7 -7.86 5.47 2.79
CA VAL A 7 -6.81 4.99 1.88
C VAL A 7 -5.63 4.51 2.72
N VAL A 8 -5.23 3.24 2.55
CA VAL A 8 -4.10 2.64 3.24
C VAL A 8 -2.98 2.39 2.25
N LEU A 9 -1.80 2.93 2.55
CA LEU A 9 -0.56 2.63 1.82
C LEU A 9 0.10 1.41 2.45
N ALA A 10 0.24 0.34 1.67
CA ALA A 10 0.77 -0.94 2.12
C ALA A 10 2.07 -1.30 1.39
N PRO A 11 3.08 -1.86 2.07
CA PRO A 11 4.42 -2.00 1.51
C PRO A 11 4.57 -3.09 0.44
N SER A 12 3.78 -4.16 0.49
CA SER A 12 3.71 -5.16 -0.57
C SER A 12 2.46 -5.99 -0.43
N ARG A 13 1.96 -6.56 -1.53
CA ARG A 13 1.03 -7.70 -1.47
C ARG A 13 1.77 -8.87 -0.78
N GLU A 14 1.03 -9.78 -0.15
CA GLU A 14 1.63 -10.95 0.53
C GLU A 14 2.72 -11.61 -0.33
N PRO A 15 3.80 -12.14 0.27
CA PRO A 15 4.90 -12.67 -0.51
C PRO A 15 4.44 -13.87 -1.35
N ARG A 16 4.91 -13.96 -2.60
CA ARG A 16 4.99 -15.24 -3.32
C ARG A 16 5.57 -16.27 -2.37
N ALA A 17 4.86 -17.38 -2.16
CA ALA A 17 5.25 -18.41 -1.22
C ALA A 17 6.69 -18.90 -1.52
N ASN A 18 7.64 -18.57 -0.64
CA ASN A 18 8.95 -19.19 -0.60
C ASN A 18 8.87 -20.39 0.37
N LYS A 19 9.10 -21.60 -0.13
CA LYS A 19 9.03 -22.87 0.63
C LYS A 19 9.96 -22.91 1.87
N SER A 20 10.93 -22.00 1.97
CA SER A 20 11.97 -22.03 3.01
C SER A 20 11.76 -21.02 4.14
N ARG A 21 10.70 -20.20 4.12
CA ARG A 21 10.42 -19.19 5.15
C ARG A 21 9.09 -19.54 5.82
N PRO A 22 9.00 -19.63 7.17
CA PRO A 22 7.71 -19.81 7.82
C PRO A 22 6.78 -18.68 7.36
N LYS A 23 5.49 -18.97 7.11
CA LYS A 23 4.42 -18.00 6.83
C LYS A 23 4.40 -16.95 7.95
N ARG A 24 5.28 -15.96 7.86
CA ARG A 24 5.12 -14.71 8.59
C ARG A 24 4.24 -13.90 7.68
N SER A 25 2.97 -13.80 8.06
CA SER A 25 2.05 -12.77 7.62
C SER A 25 2.83 -11.46 7.48
N GLY A 26 2.55 -10.68 6.43
CA GLY A 26 3.21 -9.39 6.17
C GLY A 26 3.19 -8.46 7.40
N PRO A 27 3.75 -7.24 7.34
CA PRO A 27 3.81 -6.38 8.52
C PRO A 27 2.41 -6.19 9.12
N THR A 28 2.18 -6.91 10.22
CA THR A 28 1.00 -6.82 11.06
C THR A 28 1.06 -5.45 11.70
N LEU A 29 0.17 -4.52 11.33
CA LEU A 29 0.16 -3.21 11.99
C LEU A 29 -0.37 -3.37 13.42
N LEU A 30 -1.30 -4.33 13.64
CA LEU A 30 -1.95 -4.61 14.94
C LEU A 30 -2.05 -6.10 15.30
N GLY A 31 -1.54 -7.02 14.48
CA GLY A 31 -1.42 -8.45 14.82
C GLY A 31 -2.21 -9.42 13.94
N GLY A 32 -2.89 -8.92 12.90
CA GLY A 32 -3.57 -9.73 11.87
C GLY A 32 -3.06 -9.46 10.45
N THR A 33 -3.66 -10.08 9.45
CA THR A 33 -3.44 -9.65 8.06
C THR A 33 -4.04 -8.27 7.83
N LEU A 34 -3.48 -7.50 6.90
CA LEU A 34 -4.00 -6.18 6.56
C LEU A 34 -5.48 -6.22 6.13
N VAL A 35 -5.90 -7.31 5.48
CA VAL A 35 -7.29 -7.52 5.06
C VAL A 35 -8.21 -7.71 6.27
N GLU A 36 -7.79 -8.51 7.26
CA GLU A 36 -8.54 -8.70 8.50
C GLU A 36 -8.65 -7.39 9.30
N GLU A 37 -7.56 -6.62 9.36
CA GLU A 37 -7.54 -5.32 10.04
C GLU A 37 -8.45 -4.29 9.34
N ALA A 38 -8.43 -4.24 8.00
CA ALA A 38 -9.34 -3.41 7.21
C ALA A 38 -10.81 -3.81 7.42
N ALA A 39 -11.11 -5.11 7.46
CA ALA A 39 -12.45 -5.63 7.69
C ALA A 39 -13.00 -5.31 9.10
N ALA A 40 -12.13 -5.07 10.08
CA ALA A 40 -12.53 -4.65 11.42
C ALA A 40 -13.07 -3.20 11.47
N LEU A 41 -12.81 -2.37 10.45
CA LEU A 41 -13.26 -0.99 10.37
C LEU A 41 -14.72 -0.89 9.91
N LYS A 42 -15.66 -1.24 10.80
CA LYS A 42 -17.10 -1.40 10.51
C LYS A 42 -17.80 -0.22 9.82
N THR A 43 -17.40 1.02 10.11
CA THR A 43 -18.02 2.23 9.54
C THR A 43 -17.24 2.81 8.37
N SER A 44 -16.16 2.14 7.96
CA SER A 44 -15.25 2.64 6.94
C SER A 44 -15.29 1.78 5.69
N VAL A 45 -15.09 2.42 4.54
CA VAL A 45 -14.70 1.72 3.32
C VAL A 45 -13.19 1.90 3.17
N VAL A 46 -12.47 0.82 2.91
CA VAL A 46 -11.00 0.83 2.87
C VAL A 46 -10.53 0.52 1.46
N HIS A 47 -9.72 1.41 0.89
CA HIS A 47 -8.97 1.20 -0.32
C HIS A 47 -7.49 1.01 0.02
N ILE A 48 -6.89 -0.09 -0.44
CA ILE A 48 -5.50 -0.43 -0.13
C ILE A 48 -4.66 -0.24 -1.39
N ALA A 49 -3.76 0.75 -1.36
CA ALA A 49 -2.75 0.95 -2.38
C ALA A 49 -1.46 0.24 -1.94
N PHE A 50 -1.15 -0.87 -2.59
CA PHE A 50 0.08 -1.62 -2.36
C PHE A 50 1.22 -1.03 -3.18
N ALA A 51 2.43 -0.91 -2.62
CA ALA A 51 3.60 -0.57 -3.42
C ALA A 51 3.78 -1.58 -4.57
N ASP A 52 4.04 -1.07 -5.77
CA ASP A 52 4.29 -1.90 -6.94
C ASP A 52 5.70 -2.52 -6.89
N ASP A 53 5.91 -3.54 -7.71
CA ASP A 53 7.18 -4.27 -7.75
C ASP A 53 8.35 -3.32 -8.07
N ALA A 54 8.15 -2.32 -8.94
CA ALA A 54 9.18 -1.35 -9.30
C ALA A 54 9.59 -0.45 -8.12
N SER A 55 8.64 -0.03 -7.29
CA SER A 55 8.89 0.76 -6.09
C SER A 55 9.57 -0.08 -5.01
N VAL A 56 9.16 -1.34 -4.85
CA VAL A 56 9.80 -2.30 -3.93
C VAL A 56 11.24 -2.58 -4.36
N ASP A 57 11.47 -2.86 -5.64
CA ASP A 57 12.81 -3.12 -6.17
C ASP A 57 13.73 -1.89 -6.05
N ALA A 58 13.19 -0.69 -6.20
CA ALA A 58 13.93 0.55 -6.05
C ALA A 58 14.40 0.84 -4.60
N PHE A 59 13.72 0.27 -3.60
CA PHE A 59 14.23 0.27 -2.21
C PHE A 59 15.38 -0.72 -1.99
N GLY A 60 15.50 -1.74 -2.84
CA GLY A 60 16.52 -2.76 -2.74
C GLY A 60 16.49 -3.51 -1.40
N VAL A 61 17.64 -4.04 -0.98
CA VAL A 61 17.75 -4.86 0.23
C VAL A 61 17.72 -4.03 1.51
N ASN A 62 18.30 -2.83 1.49
CA ASN A 62 18.40 -1.95 2.66
C ASN A 62 17.60 -0.66 2.44
N PRO A 63 16.35 -0.58 2.93
CA PRO A 63 15.54 0.62 2.78
C PRO A 63 16.07 1.83 3.58
N LEU A 64 17.01 1.62 4.51
CA LEU A 64 17.67 2.68 5.25
C LEU A 64 18.90 3.25 4.52
N ASP A 65 19.32 2.63 3.41
CA ASP A 65 20.42 3.11 2.60
C ASP A 65 20.04 4.44 1.93
N PRO A 66 20.79 5.54 2.16
CA PRO A 66 20.49 6.84 1.57
C PRO A 66 20.45 6.84 0.03
N SER A 67 21.18 5.93 -0.63
CA SER A 67 21.23 5.83 -2.09
C SER A 67 19.90 5.40 -2.70
N THR A 68 19.05 4.70 -1.94
CA THR A 68 17.76 4.19 -2.39
C THR A 68 16.68 5.28 -2.48
N ARG A 69 16.82 6.37 -1.71
CA ARG A 69 15.80 7.42 -1.54
C ARG A 69 15.29 8.02 -2.85
N ARG A 70 16.19 8.38 -3.77
CA ARG A 70 15.80 9.06 -5.02
C ARG A 70 15.12 8.10 -5.98
N ALA A 71 15.64 6.88 -6.09
CA ALA A 71 15.10 5.86 -6.97
C ALA A 71 13.69 5.46 -6.51
N SER A 72 13.51 5.13 -5.23
CA SER A 72 12.22 4.75 -4.67
C SER A 72 11.19 5.88 -4.71
N ALA A 73 11.59 7.13 -4.44
CA ALA A 73 10.70 8.28 -4.55
C ALA A 73 10.24 8.53 -5.99
N THR A 74 11.10 8.27 -6.98
CA THR A 74 10.73 8.42 -8.39
C THR A 74 9.77 7.32 -8.83
N ALA A 75 10.05 6.07 -8.44
CA ALA A 75 9.18 4.93 -8.70
C ALA A 75 7.80 5.11 -8.05
N GLY A 76 7.76 5.48 -6.76
CA GLY A 76 6.51 5.73 -6.03
C GLY A 76 5.71 6.90 -6.59
N ARG A 77 6.34 7.97 -7.07
CA ARG A 77 5.63 9.06 -7.79
C ARG A 77 5.02 8.56 -9.10
N ALA A 78 5.75 7.76 -9.87
CA ALA A 78 5.23 7.19 -11.11
C ALA A 78 4.05 6.24 -10.83
N GLN A 79 4.10 5.45 -9.76
CA GLN A 79 2.98 4.64 -9.28
C GLN A 79 1.78 5.52 -8.91
N GLY A 80 1.99 6.52 -8.05
CA GLY A 80 0.92 7.43 -7.62
C GLY A 80 0.24 8.14 -8.79
N ALA A 81 0.99 8.54 -9.83
CA ALA A 81 0.40 9.13 -11.03
C ALA A 81 -0.55 8.18 -11.78
N ARG A 82 -0.28 6.86 -11.77
CA ARG A 82 -1.15 5.85 -12.39
C ARG A 82 -2.38 5.56 -11.53
N GLU A 83 -2.21 5.52 -10.21
CA GLU A 83 -3.27 5.15 -9.26
C GLU A 83 -4.15 6.33 -8.84
N ALA A 84 -3.71 7.57 -9.07
CA ALA A 84 -4.42 8.79 -8.65
C ALA A 84 -5.89 8.80 -9.09
N ARG A 85 -6.18 8.34 -10.32
CA ARG A 85 -7.55 8.27 -10.83
C ARG A 85 -8.41 7.31 -10.00
N GLU A 86 -7.90 6.13 -9.68
CA GLU A 86 -8.62 5.12 -8.89
C GLU A 86 -8.89 5.64 -7.47
N VAL A 87 -7.94 6.34 -6.87
CA VAL A 87 -8.11 6.98 -5.55
C VAL A 87 -9.16 8.09 -5.59
N VAL A 88 -9.15 8.93 -6.63
CA VAL A 88 -10.16 9.99 -6.82
C VAL A 88 -11.57 9.40 -6.97
N GLU A 89 -11.71 8.36 -7.79
CA GLU A 89 -12.96 7.63 -7.97
C GLU A 89 -13.42 6.98 -6.65
N PHE A 90 -12.51 6.38 -5.89
CA PHE A 90 -12.80 5.78 -4.58
C PHE A 90 -13.31 6.80 -3.56
N LEU A 91 -12.67 7.97 -3.50
CA LEU A 91 -13.03 9.05 -2.57
C LEU A 91 -14.27 9.84 -3.02
N GLY A 92 -14.83 9.55 -4.19
CA GLY A 92 -15.97 10.28 -4.75
C GLY A 92 -15.65 11.75 -5.05
N LEU A 93 -14.38 12.08 -5.31
CA LEU A 93 -13.93 13.43 -5.62
C LEU A 93 -14.09 13.68 -7.13
N SER A 94 -14.57 14.87 -7.52
CA SER A 94 -14.50 15.32 -8.91
C SER A 94 -13.16 15.98 -9.18
N ALA A 95 -12.55 15.74 -10.35
CA ALA A 95 -11.28 16.33 -10.75
C ALA A 95 -11.34 17.85 -11.05
N ASP A 96 -12.51 18.48 -10.85
CA ASP A 96 -12.79 19.88 -11.15
C ASP A 96 -12.62 20.84 -9.93
N ALA A 97 -11.76 20.50 -8.97
CA ALA A 97 -11.44 21.33 -7.80
C ALA A 97 -10.12 22.09 -7.95
#